data_AF-A0A2X1JHR3-F1
#
_entry.id   AF-A0A2X1JHR3-F1
#
_cell.length_a   1.000
_cell.length_b   1.000
_cell.length_c   1.000
_cell.angle_alpha   90.00
_cell.angle_beta   90.00
_cell.angle_gamma   90.00
#
_symmetry.space_group_name_H-M   'P 1'
#
loop_
_entity.id
_entity.type
_entity.pdbx_description
1 polymer ?
#
loop_
_entity_poly.entity_id
_entity_poly.type
_entity_poly.pdbx_seq_one_letter_code
_entity_poly.pdbx_strand_id
1 'polypeptide(L)'
;MSAFKKSLLVAGVAMILSNNVFADEGHGIVKFKGEVISAPCSIKPGDEDLTVNLGEVADTVLKSDQKSLAEPFTIHLQDCMLSQGGTTYSKAKVTFTTANTMTGQSDLLKKYQRN
;
A
#
# COMPACT_ATOMS: atom_id res chain seq x y z
N MET A 1 39.92 -61.80 45.55
CA MET A 1 41.29 -61.76 44.99
C MET A 1 41.30 -60.78 43.84
N SER A 2 42.08 -59.71 44.03
CA SER A 2 42.21 -58.54 43.18
C SER A 2 42.88 -58.88 41.85
N ALA A 3 42.40 -58.31 40.74
CA ALA A 3 43.07 -58.36 39.45
C ALA A 3 43.41 -56.93 38.99
N PHE A 4 44.64 -56.52 39.27
CA PHE A 4 45.33 -55.37 38.69
C PHE A 4 45.88 -55.72 37.31
N LYS A 5 45.48 -55.00 36.23
CA LYS A 5 46.31 -54.71 35.02
C LYS A 5 45.80 -53.40 34.38
N LYS A 6 46.52 -52.29 34.52
CA LYS A 6 47.56 -51.70 33.62
C LYS A 6 47.02 -50.81 32.49
N SER A 7 47.46 -49.54 32.56
CA SER A 7 47.86 -48.65 31.45
C SER A 7 46.77 -48.01 30.59
N LEU A 8 46.71 -46.66 30.61
CA LEU A 8 47.27 -45.80 29.55
C LEU A 8 46.65 -44.39 29.63
N LEU A 9 47.53 -43.38 29.67
CA LEU A 9 47.24 -41.94 29.58
C LEU A 9 46.40 -41.60 28.33
N VAL A 10 45.36 -40.78 28.49
CA VAL A 10 44.81 -39.95 27.40
C VAL A 10 44.53 -38.55 27.93
N ALA A 11 45.32 -37.59 27.46
CA ALA A 11 45.03 -36.17 27.51
C ALA A 11 43.80 -35.86 26.63
N GLY A 12 42.87 -35.03 27.08
CA GLY A 12 41.73 -34.69 26.23
C GLY A 12 40.76 -33.65 26.76
N VAL A 13 40.95 -32.42 26.27
CA VAL A 13 39.92 -31.43 25.93
C VAL A 13 39.21 -30.68 27.06
N ALA A 14 39.56 -29.39 27.11
CA ALA A 14 38.80 -28.32 27.75
C ALA A 14 37.35 -28.27 27.23
N MET A 15 36.37 -28.35 28.12
CA MET A 15 35.00 -27.96 27.82
C MET A 15 34.78 -26.55 28.37
N ILE A 16 35.10 -25.56 27.52
CA ILE A 16 34.59 -24.20 27.67
C ILE A 16 33.07 -24.33 27.59
N LEU A 17 32.36 -24.00 28.67
CA LEU A 17 30.91 -23.87 28.64
C LEU A 17 30.58 -22.67 27.76
N SER A 18 30.28 -22.93 26.48
CA SER A 18 29.69 -21.97 25.58
C SER A 18 28.30 -21.62 26.12
N ASN A 19 28.23 -20.50 26.85
CA ASN A 19 26.98 -19.82 27.10
C ASN A 19 26.47 -19.31 25.75
N ASN A 20 25.63 -20.11 25.08
CA ASN A 20 24.84 -19.63 23.97
C ASN A 20 23.71 -18.76 24.55
N VAL A 21 24.04 -17.53 24.94
CA VAL A 21 23.04 -16.48 25.01
C VAL A 21 22.73 -16.16 23.56
N PHE A 22 21.68 -16.80 23.02
CA PHE A 22 21.05 -16.31 21.81
C PHE A 22 20.50 -14.93 22.15
N ALA A 23 21.24 -13.89 21.76
CA ALA A 23 20.73 -12.54 21.76
C ALA A 23 19.48 -12.51 20.89
N ASP A 24 18.45 -11.82 21.34
CA ASP A 24 17.31 -11.50 20.51
C ASP A 24 17.80 -10.68 19.31
N GLU A 25 17.91 -11.33 18.14
CA GLU A 25 18.64 -10.83 16.97
C GLU A 25 17.73 -10.03 16.01
N GLY A 26 16.62 -9.51 16.51
CA GLY A 26 15.76 -8.59 15.78
C GLY A 26 14.28 -8.89 15.93
N HIS A 27 13.54 -7.88 16.38
CA HIS A 27 12.08 -7.86 16.32
C HIS A 27 11.62 -6.90 15.22
N GLY A 28 10.61 -7.33 14.45
CA GLY A 28 9.97 -6.51 13.43
C GLY A 28 8.48 -6.77 13.38
N ILE A 29 7.69 -5.75 13.07
CA ILE A 29 6.25 -5.87 12.89
C ILE A 29 5.92 -5.64 11.42
N VAL A 30 5.35 -6.66 10.77
CA VAL A 30 4.78 -6.52 9.43
C VAL A 30 3.28 -6.27 9.57
N LYS A 31 2.78 -5.20 8.94
CA LYS A 31 1.35 -4.87 8.91
C LYS A 31 0.83 -5.02 7.48
N PHE A 32 -0.08 -5.95 7.28
CA PHE A 32 -0.81 -6.10 6.03
C PHE A 32 -2.13 -5.32 6.13
N LYS A 33 -2.47 -4.59 5.08
CA LYS A 33 -3.74 -3.88 4.92
C LYS A 33 -4.28 -4.15 3.53
N GLY A 34 -5.59 -4.31 3.43
CA GLY A 34 -6.30 -4.52 2.18
C GLY A 34 -7.79 -4.66 2.43
N GLU A 35 -8.58 -4.51 1.37
CA GLU A 35 -10.02 -4.67 1.37
C GLU A 35 -10.41 -5.65 0.27
N VAL A 36 -11.36 -6.53 0.57
CA VAL A 36 -11.94 -7.45 -0.42
C VAL A 36 -13.27 -6.88 -0.86
N ILE A 37 -13.35 -6.51 -2.15
CA ILE A 37 -14.56 -5.93 -2.74
C ILE A 37 -15.30 -6.96 -3.58
N SER A 38 -16.64 -6.89 -3.59
CA SER A 38 -17.49 -7.70 -4.47
C SER A 38 -17.64 -7.04 -5.85
N ALA A 39 -16.51 -6.72 -6.48
CA ALA A 39 -16.46 -6.08 -7.79
C ALA A 39 -15.73 -6.98 -8.80
N PRO A 40 -16.02 -6.87 -10.11
CA PRO A 40 -15.38 -7.68 -11.13
C PRO A 40 -13.91 -7.32 -11.38
N CYS A 41 -13.44 -6.18 -10.88
CA CYS A 41 -12.04 -5.75 -10.96
C CYS A 41 -11.58 -5.23 -9.60
N SER A 42 -10.29 -5.39 -9.31
CA SER A 42 -9.65 -4.73 -8.16
C SER A 42 -9.09 -3.37 -8.58
N ILE A 43 -9.02 -2.42 -7.65
CA ILE A 43 -8.26 -1.18 -7.84
C ILE A 43 -6.79 -1.49 -7.55
N LYS A 44 -5.88 -1.02 -8.40
CA LYS A 44 -4.45 -1.19 -8.19
C LYS A 44 -4.04 -0.58 -6.84
N PRO A 45 -3.27 -1.29 -5.99
CA PRO A 45 -2.75 -0.71 -4.76
C PRO A 45 -1.97 0.60 -5.04
N GLY A 46 -2.32 1.65 -4.31
CA GLY A 46 -1.85 3.02 -4.51
C GLY A 46 -2.82 3.92 -5.29
N ASP A 47 -3.79 3.36 -6.01
CA ASP A 47 -4.80 4.14 -6.76
C ASP A 47 -6.10 4.35 -5.95
N GLU A 48 -6.23 3.71 -4.79
CA GLU A 48 -7.35 3.91 -3.85
C GLU A 48 -7.39 5.32 -3.23
N ASP A 49 -6.22 5.97 -3.12
CA ASP A 49 -6.07 7.33 -2.61
C ASP A 49 -5.08 8.12 -3.48
N LEU A 50 -5.61 8.71 -4.56
CA LEU A 50 -4.84 9.49 -5.52
C LEU A 50 -4.89 10.98 -5.20
N THR A 51 -3.71 11.57 -4.97
CA THR A 51 -3.54 13.02 -4.91
C THR A 51 -3.06 13.54 -6.26
N VAL A 52 -3.92 14.25 -6.99
CA VAL A 52 -3.59 14.89 -8.27
C VAL A 52 -3.10 16.31 -8.02
N ASN A 53 -1.86 16.62 -8.42
CA ASN A 53 -1.30 17.96 -8.28
C ASN A 53 -1.69 18.83 -9.48
N LEU A 54 -2.63 19.76 -9.27
CA LEU A 54 -3.10 20.68 -10.32
C LEU A 54 -2.13 21.85 -10.59
N GLY A 55 -1.05 21.98 -9.81
CA GLY A 55 -0.11 23.08 -9.89
C GLY A 55 -0.67 24.41 -9.38
N GLU A 56 0.06 25.48 -9.69
CA GLU A 56 -0.32 26.85 -9.35
C GLU A 56 -0.98 27.55 -10.54
N VAL A 57 -2.04 28.32 -10.27
CA VAL A 57 -2.77 29.07 -11.30
C VAL A 57 -2.89 30.51 -10.84
N ALA A 58 -2.43 31.44 -11.67
CA ALA A 58 -2.52 32.86 -11.37
C ALA A 58 -3.99 33.32 -11.27
N ASP A 59 -4.31 34.08 -10.23
CA ASP A 59 -5.67 34.60 -10.00
C ASP A 59 -6.20 35.43 -11.17
N THR A 60 -5.32 36.12 -11.89
CA THR A 60 -5.69 36.93 -13.07
C THR A 60 -6.27 36.08 -14.19
N VAL A 61 -5.76 34.87 -14.39
CA VAL A 61 -6.30 33.89 -15.36
C VAL A 61 -7.70 33.46 -14.93
N LEU A 62 -7.87 33.13 -13.66
CA LEU A 62 -9.12 32.62 -13.10
C LEU A 62 -10.23 33.67 -13.06
N LYS A 63 -9.88 34.96 -12.90
CA LYS A 63 -10.81 36.09 -12.95
C LYS A 63 -11.24 36.46 -14.37
N SER A 64 -10.50 35.99 -15.38
CA SER A 64 -10.78 36.24 -16.80
C SER A 64 -11.62 35.13 -17.44
N ASP A 65 -12.31 34.31 -16.63
CA ASP A 65 -13.05 33.09 -17.02
C ASP A 65 -12.22 32.03 -17.78
N GLN A 66 -10.89 32.15 -17.76
CA GLN A 66 -9.99 31.17 -18.35
C GLN A 66 -9.80 29.97 -17.41
N LYS A 67 -9.55 28.80 -18.02
CA LYS A 67 -9.27 27.56 -17.30
C LYS A 67 -7.76 27.36 -17.16
N SER A 68 -7.37 26.63 -16.13
CA SER A 68 -5.98 26.20 -15.98
C SER A 68 -5.61 25.16 -17.03
N LEU A 69 -4.31 24.86 -17.11
CA LEU A 69 -3.88 23.65 -17.81
C LEU A 69 -4.50 22.42 -17.16
N ALA A 70 -4.87 21.45 -17.99
CA ALA A 70 -5.43 20.20 -17.53
C ALA A 70 -4.32 19.27 -17.05
N GLU A 71 -4.49 18.72 -15.84
CA GLU A 71 -3.61 17.67 -15.33
C GLU A 71 -4.27 16.29 -15.52
N PRO A 72 -3.67 15.40 -16.31
CA PRO A 72 -4.21 14.06 -16.51
C PRO A 72 -3.97 13.18 -15.28
N PHE A 73 -4.93 12.33 -14.96
CA PHE A 73 -4.76 11.25 -13.98
C PHE A 73 -5.49 9.99 -14.46
N THR A 74 -5.06 8.85 -13.94
CA THR A 74 -5.58 7.53 -14.33
C THR A 74 -5.86 6.70 -13.09
N ILE A 75 -6.99 6.01 -13.07
CA ILE A 75 -7.31 4.99 -12.07
C ILE A 75 -7.13 3.63 -12.76
N HIS A 76 -6.19 2.83 -12.28
CA HIS A 76 -5.89 1.52 -12.83
C HIS A 76 -6.75 0.46 -12.14
N LEU A 77 -7.50 -0.27 -12.95
CA LEU A 77 -8.18 -1.49 -12.55
C LEU A 77 -7.29 -2.68 -12.95
N GLN A 78 -7.14 -3.63 -12.04
CA GLN A 78 -6.35 -4.85 -12.25
C GLN A 78 -7.13 -6.10 -11.85
N ASP A 79 -6.65 -7.26 -12.31
CA ASP A 79 -7.19 -8.57 -11.97
C ASP A 79 -8.71 -8.69 -12.26
N CYS A 80 -9.13 -8.18 -13.42
CA CYS A 80 -10.52 -8.15 -13.82
C CYS A 80 -11.05 -9.54 -14.25
N MET A 81 -12.08 -10.03 -13.57
CA MET A 81 -12.91 -11.15 -13.99
C MET A 81 -14.17 -10.65 -14.68
N LEU A 82 -14.13 -10.59 -16.01
CA LEU A 82 -15.21 -10.05 -16.82
C LEU A 82 -16.41 -10.99 -17.00
N SER A 83 -16.32 -12.25 -16.55
CA SER A 83 -17.42 -13.20 -16.56
C SER A 83 -17.51 -13.90 -15.21
N GLN A 84 -18.59 -13.65 -14.47
CA GLN A 84 -18.82 -14.21 -13.15
C GLN A 84 -20.31 -14.46 -12.94
N GLY A 85 -20.69 -15.66 -12.49
CA GLY A 85 -22.08 -15.99 -12.16
C GLY A 85 -23.08 -15.84 -13.31
N GLY A 86 -22.64 -16.03 -14.56
CA GLY A 86 -23.46 -15.85 -15.76
C GLY A 86 -23.65 -14.38 -16.20
N THR A 87 -23.00 -13.44 -15.52
CA THR A 87 -22.99 -12.02 -15.88
C THR A 87 -21.67 -11.67 -16.56
N THR A 88 -21.76 -10.95 -17.68
CA THR A 88 -20.58 -10.41 -18.39
C THR A 88 -20.45 -8.92 -18.10
N TYR A 89 -19.29 -8.53 -17.57
CA TYR A 89 -18.92 -7.14 -17.33
C TYR A 89 -18.08 -6.62 -18.50
N SER A 90 -18.48 -5.49 -19.08
CA SER A 90 -17.77 -4.86 -20.20
C SER A 90 -17.59 -3.35 -20.05
N LYS A 91 -18.13 -2.78 -18.98
CA LYS A 91 -18.12 -1.34 -18.71
C LYS A 91 -17.82 -1.11 -17.23
N ALA A 92 -17.05 -0.06 -16.97
CA ALA A 92 -16.87 0.50 -15.65
C ALA A 92 -17.57 1.85 -15.59
N LYS A 93 -18.16 2.19 -14.44
CA LYS A 93 -18.70 3.51 -14.16
C LYS A 93 -17.96 4.07 -12.95
N VAL A 94 -17.41 5.26 -13.11
CA VAL A 94 -16.80 6.03 -12.01
C VAL A 94 -17.75 7.17 -11.65
N THR A 95 -17.87 7.49 -10.37
CA THR A 95 -18.69 8.61 -9.89
C THR A 95 -17.87 9.45 -8.94
N PHE A 96 -17.71 10.73 -9.26
CA PHE A 96 -17.08 11.71 -8.40
C PHE A 96 -18.14 12.33 -7.50
N THR A 97 -17.91 12.28 -6.19
CA THR A 97 -18.79 12.91 -5.20
C THR A 97 -17.96 13.88 -4.35
N THR A 98 -18.59 14.97 -3.93
CA THR A 98 -17.93 15.96 -3.08
C THR A 98 -18.93 16.56 -2.09
N ALA A 99 -18.47 16.84 -0.87
CA ALA A 99 -19.20 17.69 0.06
C ALA A 99 -19.09 19.18 -0.34
N ASN A 100 -18.09 19.53 -1.15
CA ASN A 100 -17.72 20.89 -1.49
C ASN A 100 -18.21 21.23 -2.90
N THR A 101 -19.52 21.27 -3.10
CA THR A 101 -20.16 21.62 -4.39
C THR A 101 -20.26 23.13 -4.57
N MET A 102 -20.08 23.62 -5.81
CA MET A 102 -20.34 25.02 -6.15
C MET A 102 -21.85 25.26 -6.31
N THR A 103 -22.38 26.31 -5.68
CA THR A 103 -23.81 26.64 -5.77
C THR A 103 -24.18 27.01 -7.20
N GLY A 104 -25.19 26.33 -7.75
CA GLY A 104 -25.65 26.55 -9.13
C GLY A 104 -24.81 25.89 -10.22
N GLN A 105 -23.77 25.11 -9.86
CA GLN A 105 -22.88 24.41 -10.80
C GLN A 105 -22.67 22.96 -10.31
N SER A 106 -23.46 22.01 -10.83
CA SER A 106 -23.41 20.60 -10.43
C SER A 106 -22.12 19.88 -10.85
N ASP A 107 -21.43 20.42 -11.85
CA ASP A 107 -20.32 19.75 -12.53
C ASP A 107 -18.95 20.28 -12.07
N LEU A 108 -18.93 21.17 -11.07
CA LEU A 108 -17.71 21.80 -10.55
C LEU A 108 -17.54 21.56 -9.05
N LEU A 109 -16.32 21.16 -8.68
CA LEU A 109 -15.86 21.10 -7.30
C LEU A 109 -15.46 22.51 -6.85
N LYS A 110 -15.81 22.92 -5.61
CA LYS A 110 -15.28 24.16 -5.02
C LYS A 110 -13.75 24.05 -4.91
N LYS A 111 -13.06 25.16 -5.16
CA LYS A 111 -11.62 25.26 -4.95
C LYS A 111 -11.29 25.03 -3.48
N TYR A 112 -10.31 24.18 -3.22
CA TYR A 112 -9.65 24.11 -1.93
C TYR A 112 -8.65 25.28 -1.85
N GLN A 113 -9.09 26.40 -1.27
CA GLN A 113 -8.22 27.54 -0.97
C GLN A 113 -7.50 27.24 0.35
N ARG A 114 -6.20 26.92 0.30
CA ARG A 114 -5.35 27.09 1.48
C ARG A 114 -5.11 28.59 1.62
N ASN A 115 -5.78 29.18 2.59
CA ASN A 115 -5.50 30.55 3.05
C ASN A 115 -4.01 30.71 3.39
#